data_AF-A0A2E7U0S0-F1
#
_entry.id   AF-A0A2E7U0S0-F1
#
_cell.length_a   1.000
_cell.length_b   1.000
_cell.length_c   1.000
_cell.angle_alpha   90.00
_cell.angle_beta   90.00
_cell.angle_gamma   90.00
#
_symmetry.space_group_name_H-M   'P 1'
#
loop_
_entity.id
_entity.type
_entity.pdbx_description
1 polymer ?
#
loop_
_entity_poly.entity_id
_entity_poly.type
_entity_poly.pdbx_seq_one_letter_code
_entity_poly.pdbx_strand_id
1 'polypeptide(L)'
;MKPHMLVRLMALVVVSTFACGDAGSDDSQNASLDSSAGPPTYLTLTGPAKRFCSAIWVSERVREEALYNSVLWTDQQVTDYESGRLAFNVDEERRVVTASYEGVQARARHFGDQGCVLLTDHSDGVFFTPRAVISVLPDAASTAWPMGDVLTDEPLPDDVNAELLAEAARVFFANPNDKRAAFLVVHRGRIVSEDYGSGAHRDMQLESWSMGKSLTATLIGRLIQLGSLDLWQPAPVPAWQNSDDDPRADIRIVDLLRMSSGLRFSNSGASPEQMSR
;
A
#
# COMPACT_ATOMS: atom_id res chain seq x y z
N MET A 1 1.07 -49.68 -45.74
CA MET A 1 1.55 -48.80 -44.65
C MET A 1 0.66 -47.57 -44.62
N LYS A 2 -0.21 -47.46 -43.61
CA LYS A 2 -1.06 -46.30 -43.31
C LYS A 2 -0.81 -45.93 -41.84
N PRO A 3 -0.65 -44.66 -41.46
CA PRO A 3 -0.20 -44.29 -40.11
C PRO A 3 -1.36 -44.33 -39.11
N HIS A 4 -1.06 -44.80 -37.90
CA HIS A 4 -1.96 -44.81 -36.75
C HIS A 4 -2.08 -43.42 -36.13
N MET A 5 -3.33 -43.00 -35.90
CA MET A 5 -3.71 -41.78 -35.19
C MET A 5 -3.77 -42.08 -33.68
N LEU A 6 -2.95 -41.39 -32.88
CA LEU A 6 -2.94 -41.51 -31.42
C LEU A 6 -3.90 -40.47 -30.82
N VAL A 7 -5.00 -40.92 -30.22
CA VAL A 7 -5.92 -40.07 -29.45
C VAL A 7 -5.48 -40.09 -27.99
N ARG A 8 -5.12 -38.93 -27.43
CA ARG A 8 -4.84 -38.76 -26.00
C ARG A 8 -6.14 -38.41 -25.27
N LEU A 9 -6.54 -39.27 -24.34
CA LEU A 9 -7.64 -39.06 -23.41
C LEU A 9 -7.16 -38.16 -22.26
N MET A 10 -7.83 -37.03 -22.02
CA MET A 10 -7.59 -36.16 -20.87
C MET A 10 -8.60 -36.53 -19.77
N ALA A 11 -8.11 -36.92 -18.59
CA ALA A 11 -8.93 -37.21 -17.42
C ALA A 11 -9.10 -35.94 -16.57
N LEU A 12 -10.35 -35.55 -16.33
CA LEU A 12 -10.74 -34.46 -15.44
C LEU A 12 -11.02 -35.06 -14.05
N VAL A 13 -10.33 -34.57 -13.01
CA VAL A 13 -10.60 -34.95 -11.61
C VAL A 13 -11.26 -33.77 -10.93
N VAL A 14 -12.50 -33.96 -10.48
CA VAL A 14 -13.24 -33.03 -9.63
C VAL A 14 -13.20 -33.58 -8.21
N VAL A 15 -12.69 -32.79 -7.26
CA VAL A 15 -12.71 -33.14 -5.83
C VAL A 15 -13.75 -32.26 -5.15
N SER A 16 -14.80 -32.91 -4.61
CA SER A 16 -15.82 -32.31 -3.77
C SER A 16 -15.53 -32.64 -2.32
N THR A 17 -15.41 -31.64 -1.45
CA THR A 17 -15.28 -31.85 0.00
C THR A 17 -16.65 -31.89 0.65
N PHE A 18 -16.98 -33.05 1.24
CA PHE A 18 -18.12 -33.28 2.12
C PHE A 18 -17.94 -32.56 3.45
N ALA A 19 -19.01 -31.94 3.94
CA ALA A 19 -19.14 -31.50 5.32
C ALA A 19 -19.63 -32.65 6.21
N CYS A 20 -18.94 -32.90 7.33
CA CYS A 20 -19.46 -33.69 8.44
C CYS A 20 -19.50 -32.78 9.67
N GLY A 21 -20.69 -32.61 10.24
CA GLY A 21 -20.85 -32.15 11.61
C GLY A 21 -20.89 -33.33 12.58
N ASP A 22 -20.53 -33.09 13.83
CA ASP A 22 -21.24 -33.69 14.95
C ASP A 22 -21.07 -32.87 16.25
N ALA A 23 -22.05 -33.05 17.13
CA ALA A 23 -22.39 -32.24 18.29
C ALA A 23 -21.62 -32.59 19.58
N GLY A 24 -21.61 -31.64 20.53
CA GLY A 24 -21.22 -31.89 21.93
C GLY A 24 -21.00 -30.60 22.74
N SER A 25 -21.91 -30.33 23.66
CA SER A 25 -22.00 -29.19 24.57
C SER A 25 -20.98 -29.21 25.71
N ASP A 26 -20.46 -28.04 26.12
CA ASP A 26 -20.29 -27.75 27.55
C ASP A 26 -20.36 -26.24 27.83
N ASP A 27 -21.07 -25.89 28.90
CA ASP A 27 -21.40 -24.54 29.34
C ASP A 27 -20.15 -23.80 29.85
N SER A 28 -19.81 -22.67 29.23
CA SER A 28 -19.06 -21.62 29.91
C SER A 28 -19.69 -20.29 29.52
N GLN A 29 -20.27 -19.61 30.52
CA GLN A 29 -20.82 -18.26 30.42
C GLN A 29 -19.71 -17.30 29.98
N ASN A 30 -19.51 -17.15 28.68
CA ASN A 30 -18.73 -16.07 28.10
C ASN A 30 -19.67 -14.90 27.91
N ALA A 31 -19.37 -13.81 28.60
CA ALA A 31 -19.93 -12.50 28.33
C ALA A 31 -19.87 -12.26 26.82
N SER A 32 -21.05 -12.24 26.20
CA SER A 32 -21.24 -11.89 24.81
C SER A 32 -20.80 -10.44 24.65
N LEU A 33 -19.55 -10.24 24.19
CA LEU A 33 -19.20 -9.06 23.42
C LEU A 33 -19.90 -9.21 22.07
N ASP A 34 -21.18 -8.91 22.10
CA ASP A 34 -21.98 -8.67 20.92
C ASP A 34 -21.45 -7.38 20.29
N SER A 35 -20.53 -7.52 19.34
CA SER A 35 -20.24 -6.44 18.41
C SER A 35 -20.15 -6.99 16.99
N SER A 36 -21.33 -7.10 16.39
CA SER A 36 -21.53 -6.99 14.94
C SER A 36 -21.13 -5.61 14.37
N ALA A 37 -20.29 -4.84 15.08
CA ALA A 37 -19.94 -3.48 14.75
C ALA A 37 -18.76 -3.50 13.78
N GLY A 38 -18.98 -2.95 12.58
CA GLY A 38 -17.88 -2.60 11.68
C GLY A 38 -16.87 -1.65 12.35
N PRO A 39 -15.72 -1.39 11.71
CA PRO A 39 -14.74 -0.44 12.23
C PRO A 39 -15.40 0.89 12.61
N PRO A 40 -15.00 1.52 13.73
CA PRO A 40 -15.44 2.88 14.05
C PRO A 40 -15.32 3.76 12.81
N THR A 41 -16.40 4.47 12.46
CA THR A 41 -16.47 5.33 11.25
C THR A 41 -15.24 6.26 11.11
N TYR A 42 -14.64 6.67 12.23
CA TYR A 42 -13.37 7.39 12.23
C TYR A 42 -12.25 6.65 11.48
N LEU A 43 -12.02 5.36 11.78
CA LEU A 43 -10.95 4.57 11.16
C LEU A 43 -11.17 4.42 9.65
N THR A 44 -12.41 4.29 9.19
CA THR A 44 -12.71 4.20 7.76
C THR A 44 -12.47 5.51 7.03
N LEU A 45 -12.57 6.66 7.72
CA LEU A 45 -12.27 7.99 7.18
C LEU A 45 -10.79 8.36 7.16
N THR A 46 -9.95 7.72 7.99
CA THR A 46 -8.50 7.99 8.00
C THR A 46 -7.85 7.72 6.64
N GLY A 47 -8.21 6.60 5.99
CA GLY A 47 -7.74 6.23 4.66
C GLY A 47 -7.96 7.32 3.61
N PRO A 48 -9.22 7.70 3.31
CA PRO A 48 -9.50 8.75 2.32
C PRO A 48 -8.91 10.12 2.70
N ALA A 49 -8.94 10.54 3.98
CA ALA A 49 -8.31 11.80 4.40
C ALA A 49 -6.81 11.82 4.09
N LYS A 50 -6.08 10.76 4.47
CA LYS A 50 -4.64 10.62 4.21
C LYS A 50 -4.34 10.56 2.72
N ARG A 51 -5.10 9.78 1.95
CA ARG A 51 -4.91 9.64 0.50
C ARG A 51 -5.09 10.97 -0.18
N PHE A 52 -6.14 11.74 0.17
CA PHE A 52 -6.39 13.01 -0.49
C PHE A 52 -5.33 14.06 -0.13
N CYS A 53 -4.92 14.14 1.14
CA CYS A 53 -3.79 14.98 1.53
C CYS A 53 -2.53 14.63 0.72
N SER A 54 -2.20 13.33 0.62
CA SER A 54 -1.01 12.88 -0.12
C SER A 54 -1.11 13.23 -1.60
N ALA A 55 -2.27 13.00 -2.21
CA ALA A 55 -2.49 13.29 -3.62
C ALA A 55 -2.28 14.78 -3.94
N ILE A 56 -2.68 15.69 -3.05
CA ILE A 56 -2.54 17.14 -3.25
C ILE A 56 -1.10 17.61 -3.05
N TRP A 57 -0.46 17.24 -1.94
CA TRP A 57 0.82 17.88 -1.54
C TRP A 57 2.06 17.01 -1.70
N VAL A 58 1.91 15.70 -1.91
CA VAL A 58 3.03 14.78 -2.19
C VAL A 58 3.08 14.46 -3.68
N SER A 59 1.94 14.07 -4.24
CA SER A 59 1.81 13.70 -5.65
C SER A 59 1.48 14.88 -6.56
N GLU A 60 1.14 16.05 -6.00
CA GLU A 60 0.80 17.27 -6.74
C GLU A 60 -0.28 17.06 -7.83
N ARG A 61 -1.22 16.15 -7.58
CA ARG A 61 -2.30 15.82 -8.53
C ARG A 61 -3.36 16.90 -8.56
N VAL A 62 -4.04 16.99 -9.71
CA VAL A 62 -5.31 17.73 -9.82
C VAL A 62 -6.35 17.07 -8.92
N ARG A 63 -7.05 17.87 -8.09
CA ARG A 63 -7.94 17.36 -7.04
C ARG A 63 -9.03 16.44 -7.53
N GLU A 64 -9.77 16.86 -8.54
CA GLU A 64 -10.91 16.11 -9.08
C GLU A 64 -10.44 14.78 -9.69
N GLU A 65 -9.31 14.82 -10.39
CA GLU A 65 -8.67 13.63 -10.95
C GLU A 65 -8.25 12.66 -9.84
N ALA A 66 -7.52 13.16 -8.84
CA ALA A 66 -7.06 12.36 -7.70
C ALA A 66 -8.20 11.73 -6.92
N LEU A 67 -9.33 12.44 -6.81
CA LEU A 67 -10.47 11.98 -6.04
C LEU A 67 -10.97 10.63 -6.55
N TYR A 68 -11.16 10.50 -7.85
CA TYR A 68 -11.68 9.27 -8.46
C TYR A 68 -10.60 8.23 -8.77
N ASN A 69 -9.35 8.64 -9.02
CA ASN A 69 -8.28 7.71 -9.38
C ASN A 69 -7.54 7.13 -8.16
N SER A 70 -7.49 7.86 -7.04
CA SER A 70 -6.69 7.46 -5.87
C SER A 70 -7.44 7.51 -4.54
N VAL A 71 -8.26 8.54 -4.31
CA VAL A 71 -8.86 8.79 -2.98
C VAL A 71 -10.06 7.91 -2.70
N LEU A 72 -10.98 7.80 -3.66
CA LEU A 72 -12.18 6.99 -3.58
C LEU A 72 -11.88 5.62 -4.18
N TRP A 73 -11.80 4.62 -3.30
CA TRP A 73 -11.32 3.28 -3.64
C TRP A 73 -12.44 2.28 -3.87
N THR A 74 -13.58 2.46 -3.20
CA THR A 74 -14.75 1.59 -3.35
C THR A 74 -15.91 2.32 -4.00
N ASP A 75 -16.79 1.58 -4.67
CA ASP A 75 -18.04 2.12 -5.24
C ASP A 75 -18.93 2.74 -4.15
N GLN A 76 -18.86 2.22 -2.93
CA GLN A 76 -19.54 2.80 -1.77
C GLN A 76 -18.98 4.19 -1.42
N GLN A 77 -17.65 4.35 -1.44
CA GLN A 77 -17.03 5.67 -1.21
C GLN A 77 -17.41 6.68 -2.29
N VAL A 78 -17.52 6.23 -3.55
CA VAL A 78 -18.02 7.05 -4.66
C VAL A 78 -19.47 7.47 -4.41
N THR A 79 -20.34 6.50 -4.14
CA THR A 79 -21.77 6.76 -3.87
C THR A 79 -21.97 7.70 -2.68
N ASP A 80 -21.20 7.50 -1.61
CA ASP A 80 -21.28 8.35 -0.41
C ASP A 80 -20.77 9.76 -0.68
N TYR A 81 -19.73 9.92 -1.50
CA TYR A 81 -19.24 11.25 -1.91
C TYR A 81 -20.26 11.97 -2.80
N GLU A 82 -20.78 11.30 -3.82
CA GLU A 82 -21.74 11.86 -4.77
C GLU A 82 -23.09 12.20 -4.12
N SER A 83 -23.50 11.46 -3.09
CA SER A 83 -24.69 11.77 -2.28
C SER A 83 -24.46 12.84 -1.21
N GLY A 84 -23.22 13.30 -1.03
CA GLY A 84 -22.83 14.28 -0.02
C GLY A 84 -22.72 13.73 1.42
N ARG A 85 -22.85 12.40 1.60
CA ARG A 85 -22.66 11.74 2.90
C ARG A 85 -21.19 11.73 3.31
N LEU A 86 -20.29 11.54 2.35
CA LEU A 86 -18.85 11.71 2.50
C LEU A 86 -18.44 13.06 1.92
N ALA A 87 -17.81 13.91 2.71
CA ALA A 87 -17.34 15.22 2.27
C ALA A 87 -15.87 15.44 2.63
N PHE A 88 -15.18 16.26 1.84
CA PHE A 88 -13.80 16.67 2.11
C PHE A 88 -13.72 18.19 2.21
N ASN A 89 -13.01 18.66 3.23
CA ASN A 89 -12.58 20.06 3.35
C ASN A 89 -11.06 20.11 3.23
N VAL A 90 -10.54 21.01 2.40
CA VAL A 90 -9.10 21.23 2.18
C VAL A 90 -8.74 22.62 2.68
N ASP A 91 -7.98 22.68 3.76
CA ASP A 91 -7.36 23.89 4.27
C ASP A 91 -5.96 24.02 3.67
N GLU A 92 -5.81 24.92 2.71
CA GLU A 92 -4.56 25.16 1.97
C GLU A 92 -3.46 25.77 2.84
N GLU A 93 -3.84 26.70 3.72
CA GLU A 93 -2.91 27.45 4.57
C GLU A 93 -2.28 26.51 5.59
N ARG A 94 -3.11 25.69 6.25
CA ARG A 94 -2.65 24.71 7.24
C ARG A 94 -2.16 23.41 6.61
N ARG A 95 -2.44 23.21 5.31
CA ARG A 95 -2.25 21.98 4.54
C ARG A 95 -2.90 20.77 5.20
N VAL A 96 -4.18 20.91 5.53
CA VAL A 96 -4.99 19.88 6.20
C VAL A 96 -6.12 19.44 5.27
N VAL A 97 -6.33 18.13 5.15
CA VAL A 97 -7.59 17.57 4.62
C VAL A 97 -8.39 16.98 5.75
N THR A 98 -9.68 17.34 5.81
CA THR A 98 -10.67 16.76 6.72
C THR A 98 -11.69 15.98 5.90
N ALA A 99 -11.77 14.66 6.12
CA ALA A 99 -12.87 13.82 5.62
C ALA A 99 -13.98 13.77 6.66
N SER A 100 -15.23 13.94 6.25
CA SER A 100 -16.41 13.96 7.14
C SER A 100 -17.46 12.96 6.65
N TYR A 101 -18.06 12.20 7.57
CA TYR A 101 -19.19 11.30 7.30
C TYR A 101 -20.09 11.20 8.50
N GLU A 102 -21.38 11.53 8.33
CA GLU A 102 -22.42 11.45 9.38
C GLU A 102 -21.99 12.03 10.75
N GLY A 103 -21.32 13.19 10.73
CA GLY A 103 -20.86 13.89 11.93
C GLY A 103 -19.51 13.41 12.50
N VAL A 104 -18.92 12.36 11.94
CA VAL A 104 -17.57 11.88 12.28
C VAL A 104 -16.56 12.49 11.32
N GLN A 105 -15.36 12.82 11.82
CA GLN A 105 -14.29 13.41 11.01
C GLN A 105 -12.96 12.70 11.22
N ALA A 106 -12.17 12.59 10.15
CA ALA A 106 -10.76 12.24 10.22
C ALA A 106 -9.93 13.29 9.48
N ARG A 107 -8.73 13.58 9.98
CA ARG A 107 -7.90 14.67 9.48
C ARG A 107 -6.50 14.17 9.15
N ALA A 108 -5.92 14.68 8.06
CA ALA A 108 -4.53 14.44 7.69
C ALA A 108 -3.87 15.76 7.32
N ARG A 109 -2.61 15.95 7.72
CA ARG A 109 -1.84 17.16 7.49
C ARG A 109 -0.51 16.87 6.81
N HIS A 110 -0.11 17.73 5.89
CA HIS A 110 1.19 17.66 5.24
C HIS A 110 2.31 18.27 6.09
N PHE A 111 3.40 17.53 6.28
CA PHE A 111 4.57 17.91 7.07
C PHE A 111 5.87 17.89 6.24
N GLY A 112 5.87 18.57 5.09
CA GLY A 112 7.06 18.66 4.22
C GLY A 112 7.52 17.27 3.78
N ASP A 113 8.81 16.98 3.94
CA ASP A 113 9.40 15.70 3.50
C ASP A 113 8.92 14.46 4.27
N GLN A 114 8.10 14.63 5.32
CA GLN A 114 7.41 13.52 5.98
C GLN A 114 6.04 13.21 5.35
N GLY A 115 5.63 13.97 4.35
CA GLY A 115 4.37 13.80 3.64
C GLY A 115 3.16 14.03 4.54
N CYS A 116 2.06 13.33 4.25
CA CYS A 116 0.81 13.47 4.98
C CYS A 116 0.64 12.47 6.12
N VAL A 117 0.41 12.99 7.32
CA VAL A 117 0.23 12.21 8.56
C VAL A 117 -1.16 12.43 9.12
N LEU A 118 -1.76 11.36 9.65
CA LEU A 118 -3.04 11.42 10.34
C LEU A 118 -2.93 12.22 11.64
N LEU A 119 -3.88 13.11 11.88
CA LEU A 119 -3.98 13.88 13.11
C LEU A 119 -4.86 13.17 14.13
N THR A 120 -4.55 13.37 15.40
CA THR A 120 -5.43 12.97 16.51
C THR A 120 -6.54 14.01 16.69
N ASP A 121 -7.62 13.64 17.37
CA ASP A 121 -8.81 14.50 17.51
C ASP A 121 -8.54 15.82 18.26
N HIS A 122 -7.45 15.90 19.02
CA HIS A 122 -7.16 17.02 19.92
C HIS A 122 -5.88 17.79 19.56
N SER A 123 -5.26 17.51 18.42
CA SER A 123 -3.99 18.13 18.04
C SER A 123 -3.85 18.27 16.52
N ASP A 124 -3.25 19.37 16.09
CA ASP A 124 -2.78 19.59 14.72
C ASP A 124 -1.27 19.29 14.57
N GLY A 125 -0.65 18.83 15.66
CA GLY A 125 0.75 18.43 15.74
C GLY A 125 0.92 16.91 15.67
N VAL A 126 2.19 16.50 15.52
CA VAL A 126 2.62 15.10 15.48
C VAL A 126 3.58 14.81 16.63
N PHE A 127 3.72 13.53 16.99
CA PHE A 127 4.61 13.07 18.09
C PHE A 127 6.10 13.00 17.70
N PHE A 128 6.48 13.65 16.61
CA PHE A 128 7.85 13.78 16.14
C PHE A 128 8.08 15.20 15.65
N THR A 129 9.34 15.64 15.55
CA THR A 129 9.68 16.93 14.94
C THR A 129 9.86 16.73 13.43
N PRO A 130 9.03 17.35 12.57
CA PRO A 130 9.25 17.31 11.12
C PRO A 130 10.63 17.88 10.77
N ARG A 131 11.34 17.24 9.85
CA ARG A 131 12.67 17.64 9.42
C ARG A 131 12.77 17.63 7.90
N ALA A 132 13.33 18.68 7.34
CA ALA A 132 13.73 18.64 5.94
C ALA A 132 14.77 17.53 5.72
N VAL A 133 14.56 16.72 4.70
CA VAL A 133 15.47 15.69 4.20
C VAL A 133 16.32 16.34 3.13
N ILE A 134 17.57 16.62 3.46
CA ILE A 134 18.51 17.24 2.52
C ILE A 134 19.22 16.11 1.76
N SER A 135 18.95 16.02 0.46
CA SER A 135 19.69 15.12 -0.42
C SER A 135 21.15 15.56 -0.54
N VAL A 136 22.07 14.60 -0.45
CA VAL A 136 23.49 14.80 -0.77
C VAL A 136 23.85 14.27 -2.17
N LEU A 137 22.85 13.81 -2.92
CA LEU A 137 23.02 13.33 -4.28
C LEU A 137 23.13 14.51 -5.26
N PRO A 138 23.80 14.32 -6.41
CA PRO A 138 23.78 15.31 -7.49
C PRO A 138 22.36 15.55 -8.02
N ASP A 139 22.20 16.65 -8.76
CA ASP A 139 20.93 16.96 -9.42
C ASP A 139 20.54 15.86 -10.41
N ALA A 140 19.35 15.29 -10.22
CA ALA A 140 18.81 14.21 -11.04
C ALA A 140 18.73 14.62 -12.51
N ALA A 141 18.37 15.88 -12.81
CA ALA A 141 18.25 16.38 -14.19
C ALA A 141 19.58 16.36 -14.97
N SER A 142 20.71 16.27 -14.26
CA SER A 142 22.06 16.20 -14.83
C SER A 142 22.74 14.85 -14.66
N THR A 143 22.08 13.90 -13.99
CA THR A 143 22.65 12.59 -13.63
C THR A 143 22.08 11.50 -14.53
N ALA A 144 22.94 10.61 -15.01
CA ALA A 144 22.52 9.48 -15.83
C ALA A 144 21.63 8.50 -15.05
N TRP A 145 20.59 7.99 -15.71
CA TRP A 145 19.81 6.85 -15.22
C TRP A 145 20.72 5.65 -14.91
N PRO A 146 20.50 4.90 -13.80
CA PRO A 146 19.35 4.95 -12.90
C PRO A 146 19.50 5.87 -11.69
N MET A 147 20.59 6.64 -11.60
CA MET A 147 20.82 7.54 -10.46
C MET A 147 20.23 8.94 -10.68
N GLY A 148 19.74 9.23 -11.89
CA GLY A 148 19.01 10.44 -12.24
C GLY A 148 18.18 10.25 -13.51
N ASP A 149 17.92 11.36 -14.18
CA ASP A 149 16.87 11.50 -15.19
C ASP A 149 17.39 11.50 -16.63
N VAL A 150 18.72 11.56 -16.82
CA VAL A 150 19.31 11.61 -18.16
C VAL A 150 19.28 10.20 -18.76
N LEU A 151 18.44 10.04 -19.78
CA LEU A 151 18.33 8.82 -20.58
C LEU A 151 19.33 8.82 -21.73
N THR A 152 19.63 7.63 -22.26
CA THR A 152 20.49 7.46 -23.44
C THR A 152 19.71 7.71 -24.74
N ASP A 153 20.33 8.40 -25.68
CA ASP A 153 19.83 8.61 -27.05
C ASP A 153 20.21 7.45 -28.00
N GLU A 154 20.86 6.40 -27.50
CA GLU A 154 21.20 5.23 -28.30
C GLU A 154 19.94 4.55 -28.87
N PRO A 155 20.01 3.89 -30.04
CA PRO A 155 18.90 3.07 -30.53
C PRO A 155 18.50 1.98 -29.53
N LEU A 156 17.23 1.56 -29.53
CA LEU A 156 16.79 0.44 -28.68
C LEU A 156 17.62 -0.82 -28.97
N PRO A 157 17.87 -1.68 -27.96
CA PRO A 157 18.57 -2.95 -28.18
C PRO A 157 17.85 -3.82 -29.23
N ASP A 158 18.60 -4.57 -30.04
CA ASP A 158 18.05 -5.43 -31.10
C ASP A 158 17.09 -6.52 -30.58
N ASP A 159 17.21 -6.89 -29.30
CA ASP A 159 16.33 -7.84 -28.62
C ASP A 159 15.06 -7.20 -28.03
N VAL A 160 14.83 -5.91 -28.28
CA VAL A 160 13.64 -5.16 -27.85
C VAL A 160 12.75 -4.85 -29.05
N ASN A 161 11.51 -5.34 -29.02
CA ASN A 161 10.51 -5.03 -30.03
C ASN A 161 9.66 -3.80 -29.60
N ALA A 162 9.93 -2.65 -30.22
CA ALA A 162 9.26 -1.39 -29.92
C ALA A 162 7.75 -1.42 -30.23
N GLU A 163 7.33 -2.07 -31.32
CA GLU A 163 5.91 -2.16 -31.70
C GLU A 163 5.12 -2.98 -30.68
N LEU A 164 5.71 -4.06 -30.16
CA LEU A 164 5.09 -4.89 -29.13
C LEU A 164 4.97 -4.14 -27.79
N LEU A 165 5.96 -3.31 -27.44
CA LEU A 165 5.91 -2.47 -26.24
C LEU A 165 4.81 -1.40 -26.37
N ALA A 166 4.72 -0.73 -27.52
CA ALA A 166 3.66 0.23 -27.80
C ALA A 166 2.27 -0.41 -27.74
N GLU A 167 2.13 -1.63 -28.28
CA GLU A 167 0.88 -2.39 -28.17
C GLU A 167 0.55 -2.76 -26.73
N ALA A 168 1.54 -3.19 -25.94
CA ALA A 168 1.35 -3.50 -24.53
C ALA A 168 0.90 -2.27 -23.74
N ALA A 169 1.51 -1.11 -23.97
CA ALA A 169 1.09 0.16 -23.35
C ALA A 169 -0.35 0.53 -23.76
N ARG A 170 -0.69 0.41 -25.04
CA ARG A 170 -2.05 0.67 -25.54
C ARG A 170 -3.09 -0.24 -24.89
N VAL A 171 -2.82 -1.53 -24.78
CA VAL A 171 -3.70 -2.49 -24.08
C VAL A 171 -3.78 -2.17 -22.59
N PHE A 172 -2.65 -1.82 -21.97
CA PHE A 172 -2.60 -1.42 -20.57
C PHE A 172 -3.43 -0.16 -20.33
N PHE A 173 -3.54 0.81 -21.23
CA PHE A 173 -4.39 1.99 -21.03
C PHE A 173 -5.77 1.91 -21.70
N ALA A 174 -6.14 0.78 -22.30
CA ALA A 174 -7.35 0.66 -23.12
C ALA A 174 -8.67 0.88 -22.35
N ASN A 175 -8.71 0.55 -21.05
CA ASN A 175 -9.88 0.75 -20.21
C ASN A 175 -9.67 1.95 -19.27
N PRO A 176 -10.36 3.09 -19.49
CA PRO A 176 -10.20 4.27 -18.64
C PRO A 176 -10.68 4.05 -17.19
N ASN A 177 -11.50 3.02 -16.93
CA ASN A 177 -11.99 2.71 -15.60
C ASN A 177 -10.98 1.93 -14.73
N ASP A 178 -9.87 1.46 -15.29
CA ASP A 178 -8.88 0.63 -14.56
C ASP A 178 -7.93 1.46 -13.67
N LYS A 179 -8.07 2.80 -13.65
CA LYS A 179 -7.29 3.74 -12.80
C LYS A 179 -5.76 3.51 -12.90
N ARG A 180 -5.26 3.21 -14.09
CA ARG A 180 -3.84 2.92 -14.35
C ARG A 180 -3.06 4.22 -14.54
N ALA A 181 -2.06 4.45 -13.70
CA ALA A 181 -1.29 5.70 -13.68
C ALA A 181 -0.01 5.65 -14.54
N ALA A 182 0.75 4.56 -14.50
CA ALA A 182 2.03 4.47 -15.19
C ALA A 182 2.35 3.06 -15.68
N PHE A 183 3.03 2.97 -16.81
CA PHE A 183 3.60 1.77 -17.39
C PHE A 183 5.07 2.03 -17.71
N LEU A 184 5.98 1.24 -17.14
CA LEU A 184 7.43 1.40 -17.31
C LEU A 184 8.08 0.04 -17.52
N VAL A 185 8.92 -0.07 -18.55
CA VAL A 185 9.71 -1.28 -18.82
C VAL A 185 11.19 -0.93 -18.79
N VAL A 186 11.93 -1.61 -17.90
CA VAL A 186 13.38 -1.50 -17.80
C VAL A 186 14.01 -2.82 -18.26
N HIS A 187 14.86 -2.75 -19.28
CA HIS A 187 15.60 -3.88 -19.81
C HIS A 187 17.11 -3.63 -19.70
N ARG A 188 17.82 -4.52 -18.99
CA ARG A 188 19.28 -4.41 -18.73
C ARG A 188 19.71 -3.03 -18.23
N GLY A 189 18.93 -2.45 -17.32
CA GLY A 189 19.23 -1.15 -16.72
C GLY A 189 18.83 0.05 -17.57
N ARG A 190 18.23 -0.13 -18.74
CA ARG A 190 17.74 0.95 -19.61
C ARG A 190 16.21 0.98 -19.64
N ILE A 191 15.62 2.17 -19.54
CA ILE A 191 14.20 2.37 -19.83
C ILE A 191 13.97 2.20 -21.34
N VAL A 192 13.07 1.29 -21.71
CA VAL A 192 12.77 0.97 -23.11
C VAL A 192 11.31 1.25 -23.50
N SER A 193 10.43 1.50 -22.53
CA SER A 193 9.07 2.00 -22.70
C SER A 193 8.65 2.72 -21.43
N GLU A 194 7.94 3.83 -21.58
CA GLU A 194 7.46 4.66 -20.48
C GLU A 194 6.22 5.42 -20.93
N ASP A 195 5.09 5.16 -20.30
CA ASP A 195 3.78 5.70 -20.68
C ASP A 195 2.96 6.01 -19.43
N TYR A 196 2.18 7.09 -19.49
CA TYR A 196 1.41 7.61 -18.35
C TYR A 196 -0.07 7.78 -18.66
N GLY A 197 -0.91 7.53 -17.67
CA GLY A 197 -2.36 7.64 -17.73
C GLY A 197 -2.93 8.42 -16.54
N SER A 198 -4.21 8.77 -16.62
CA SER A 198 -4.93 9.46 -15.53
C SER A 198 -4.19 10.69 -14.99
N GLY A 199 -3.65 11.54 -15.87
CA GLY A 199 -2.96 12.78 -15.49
C GLY A 199 -1.60 12.59 -14.80
N ALA A 200 -1.10 11.35 -14.66
CA ALA A 200 0.25 11.10 -14.17
C ALA A 200 1.30 11.53 -15.18
N HIS A 201 2.52 11.72 -14.68
CA HIS A 201 3.71 12.04 -15.48
C HIS A 201 4.96 11.51 -14.76
N ARG A 202 6.11 11.57 -15.45
CA ARG A 202 7.40 11.03 -14.98
C ARG A 202 7.86 11.49 -13.60
N ASP A 203 7.57 12.74 -13.24
CA ASP A 203 7.99 13.33 -11.97
C ASP A 203 6.97 13.15 -10.84
N MET A 204 5.83 12.50 -11.10
CA MET A 204 4.76 12.34 -10.12
C MET A 204 5.05 11.19 -9.15
N GLN A 205 5.08 11.50 -7.85
CA GLN A 205 5.11 10.47 -6.82
C GLN A 205 3.76 9.74 -6.73
N LEU A 206 3.73 8.45 -7.08
CA LEU A 206 2.54 7.62 -7.00
C LEU A 206 2.46 6.84 -5.68
N GLU A 207 1.25 6.41 -5.32
CA GLU A 207 1.02 5.64 -4.11
C GLU A 207 1.74 4.28 -4.18
N SER A 208 2.60 4.00 -3.20
CA SER A 208 3.39 2.77 -3.18
C SER A 208 2.60 1.53 -2.74
N TRP A 209 1.49 1.70 -2.03
CA TRP A 209 0.73 0.59 -1.42
C TRP A 209 1.67 -0.39 -0.69
N SER A 210 1.49 -1.69 -0.91
CA SER A 210 2.37 -2.71 -0.33
C SER A 210 3.76 -2.75 -0.94
N MET A 211 4.05 -2.08 -2.06
CA MET A 211 5.43 -1.99 -2.57
C MET A 211 6.35 -1.31 -1.54
N GLY A 212 5.81 -0.42 -0.70
CA GLY A 212 6.56 0.20 0.40
C GLY A 212 7.20 -0.82 1.36
N LYS A 213 6.62 -2.02 1.51
CA LYS A 213 7.18 -3.09 2.36
C LYS A 213 8.56 -3.54 1.86
N SER A 214 8.77 -3.57 0.54
CA SER A 214 10.06 -3.95 -0.04
C SER A 214 11.15 -2.92 0.28
N LEU A 215 10.80 -1.61 0.28
CA LEU A 215 11.73 -0.56 0.71
C LEU A 215 12.05 -0.68 2.21
N THR A 216 11.05 -0.89 3.06
CA THR A 216 11.27 -1.14 4.49
C THR A 216 12.19 -2.36 4.71
N ALA A 217 11.94 -3.47 4.02
CA ALA A 217 12.78 -4.66 4.11
C ALA A 217 14.23 -4.39 3.65
N THR A 218 14.40 -3.59 2.61
CA THR A 218 15.72 -3.17 2.12
C THR A 218 16.48 -2.35 3.17
N LEU A 219 15.80 -1.40 3.82
CA LEU A 219 16.38 -0.59 4.90
C LEU A 219 16.76 -1.45 6.12
N ILE A 220 15.93 -2.44 6.49
CA ILE A 220 16.28 -3.41 7.54
C ILE A 220 17.54 -4.21 7.13
N GLY A 221 17.61 -4.68 5.88
CA GLY A 221 18.80 -5.35 5.36
C GLY A 221 20.05 -4.48 5.46
N ARG A 222 19.93 -3.17 5.19
CA ARG A 222 21.04 -2.22 5.34
C ARG A 222 21.48 -2.07 6.80
N LEU A 223 20.54 -1.97 7.74
CA LEU A 223 20.85 -1.92 9.17
C LEU A 223 21.55 -3.18 9.66
N ILE A 224 21.21 -4.35 9.10
CA ILE A 224 21.91 -5.61 9.38
C ILE A 224 23.35 -5.58 8.86
N GLN A 225 23.58 -5.13 7.62
CA GLN A 225 24.93 -4.97 7.08
C GLN A 225 25.80 -3.99 7.89
N LEU A 226 25.18 -2.98 8.48
CA LEU A 226 25.85 -2.00 9.35
C LEU A 226 26.08 -2.54 10.78
N GLY A 227 25.65 -3.77 11.09
CA GLY A 227 25.74 -4.36 12.43
C GLY A 227 24.83 -3.69 13.46
N SER A 228 23.88 -2.86 13.04
CA SER A 228 22.90 -2.21 13.93
C SER A 228 21.75 -3.15 14.31
N LEU A 229 21.50 -4.16 13.48
CA LEU A 229 20.54 -5.23 13.75
C LEU A 229 21.17 -6.58 13.39
N ASP A 230 20.78 -7.65 14.08
CA ASP A 230 20.92 -9.03 13.63
C ASP A 230 19.57 -9.56 13.12
N LEU A 231 19.57 -10.43 12.11
CA LEU A 231 18.36 -10.97 11.50
C LEU A 231 17.56 -11.87 12.48
N TRP A 232 18.26 -12.58 13.35
CA TRP A 232 17.67 -13.59 14.24
C TRP A 232 17.42 -13.10 15.66
N GLN A 233 17.77 -11.86 15.98
CA GLN A 233 17.46 -11.28 17.29
C GLN A 233 15.94 -11.04 17.47
N PRO A 234 15.45 -10.95 18.73
CA PRO A 234 14.11 -10.46 19.01
C PRO A 234 13.82 -9.10 18.37
N ALA A 235 12.61 -8.90 17.85
CA ALA A 235 12.23 -7.63 17.26
C ALA A 235 12.36 -6.50 18.30
N PRO A 236 13.04 -5.38 17.98
CA PRO A 236 13.33 -4.32 18.94
C PRO A 236 12.12 -3.41 19.16
N VAL A 237 11.01 -4.00 19.64
CA VAL A 237 9.76 -3.32 19.96
C VAL A 237 9.62 -3.26 21.48
N PRO A 238 9.94 -2.11 22.13
CA PRO A 238 9.97 -2.03 23.60
C PRO A 238 8.66 -2.45 24.26
N ALA A 239 7.52 -2.17 23.61
CA ALA A 239 6.20 -2.53 24.12
C ALA A 239 5.99 -4.04 24.29
N TRP A 240 6.74 -4.89 23.58
CA TRP A 240 6.66 -6.35 23.68
C TRP A 240 7.55 -6.92 24.79
N GLN A 241 8.35 -6.08 25.45
CA GLN A 241 9.31 -6.47 26.48
C GLN A 241 8.90 -6.00 27.88
N ASN A 242 7.67 -5.49 28.03
CA ASN A 242 7.18 -4.90 29.27
C ASN A 242 6.73 -5.94 30.32
N SER A 243 6.55 -7.20 29.93
CA SER A 243 6.06 -8.29 30.77
C SER A 243 6.69 -9.60 30.34
N ASP A 244 7.14 -10.41 31.31
CA ASP A 244 7.76 -11.72 31.05
C ASP A 244 6.79 -12.70 30.36
N ASP A 245 5.48 -12.51 30.56
CA ASP A 245 4.43 -13.35 29.97
C ASP A 245 3.92 -12.85 28.60
N ASP A 246 4.52 -11.82 27.98
CA ASP A 246 4.10 -11.37 26.65
C ASP A 246 4.70 -12.26 25.55
N PRO A 247 3.90 -13.10 24.86
CA PRO A 247 4.42 -14.04 23.87
C PRO A 247 4.99 -13.35 22.62
N ARG A 248 4.83 -12.03 22.49
CA ARG A 248 5.44 -11.25 21.39
C ARG A 248 6.92 -11.00 21.63
N ALA A 249 7.42 -11.16 22.86
CA ALA A 249 8.83 -10.99 23.19
C ALA A 249 9.73 -11.93 22.37
N ASP A 250 9.21 -13.11 21.99
CA ASP A 250 9.92 -14.14 21.21
C ASP A 250 9.89 -13.91 19.69
N ILE A 251 9.10 -12.94 19.19
CA ILE A 251 9.03 -12.64 17.76
C ILE A 251 10.35 -12.03 17.30
N ARG A 252 11.01 -12.64 16.32
CA ARG A 252 12.28 -12.14 15.78
C ARG A 252 12.06 -11.28 14.55
N ILE A 253 13.09 -10.52 14.17
CA ILE A 253 13.08 -9.71 12.94
C ILE A 253 12.77 -10.56 11.70
N VAL A 254 13.38 -11.76 11.59
CA VAL A 254 13.10 -12.70 10.49
C VAL A 254 11.63 -13.10 10.38
N ASP A 255 10.92 -13.23 11.52
CA ASP A 255 9.53 -13.67 11.53
C ASP A 255 8.63 -12.55 11.00
N LEU A 256 8.96 -11.28 11.28
CA LEU A 256 8.28 -10.12 10.71
C LEU A 256 8.56 -9.98 9.20
N LEU A 257 9.82 -10.12 8.78
CA LEU A 257 10.20 -10.02 7.37
C LEU A 257 9.59 -11.13 6.50
N ARG A 258 9.27 -12.29 7.10
CA ARG A 258 8.61 -13.42 6.44
C ARG A 258 7.09 -13.44 6.61
N MET A 259 6.52 -12.45 7.31
CA MET A 259 5.10 -12.42 7.65
C MET A 259 4.65 -13.69 8.40
N SER A 260 5.52 -14.23 9.27
CA SER A 260 5.33 -15.48 10.01
C SER A 260 5.39 -15.29 11.53
N SER A 261 5.12 -14.08 12.02
CA SER A 261 5.18 -13.74 13.46
C SER A 261 3.99 -14.25 14.28
N GLY A 262 2.95 -14.78 13.63
CA GLY A 262 1.72 -15.21 14.31
C GLY A 262 0.82 -14.07 14.79
N LEU A 263 1.20 -12.81 14.56
CA LEU A 263 0.37 -11.65 14.92
C LEU A 263 -0.95 -11.66 14.15
N ARG A 264 -2.05 -11.52 14.88
CA ARG A 264 -3.40 -11.46 14.31
C ARG A 264 -3.88 -10.02 14.24
N PHE A 265 -4.29 -9.60 13.05
CA PHE A 265 -4.91 -8.31 12.80
C PHE A 265 -6.35 -8.55 12.33
N SER A 266 -7.33 -8.03 13.06
CA SER A 266 -8.69 -7.94 12.55
C SER A 266 -8.76 -6.76 11.58
N ASN A 267 -9.07 -7.01 10.31
CA ASN A 267 -9.29 -5.95 9.30
C ASN A 267 -10.46 -5.01 9.64
N SER A 268 -11.17 -5.25 10.76
CA SER A 268 -12.26 -4.44 11.29
C SER A 268 -11.82 -3.45 12.39
N GLY A 269 -10.52 -3.31 12.67
CA GLY A 269 -10.02 -2.28 13.61
C GLY A 269 -10.44 -2.48 15.07
N ALA A 270 -10.80 -3.71 15.46
CA ALA A 270 -11.45 -3.99 16.75
C ALA A 270 -10.69 -4.98 17.65
N SER A 271 -9.38 -5.16 17.48
CA SER A 271 -8.60 -5.90 18.48
C SER A 271 -7.27 -5.19 18.78
N PRO A 272 -6.89 -5.05 20.07
CA PRO A 272 -5.47 -4.96 20.43
C PRO A 272 -4.75 -6.13 19.74
N GLU A 273 -3.47 -5.98 19.42
CA GLU A 273 -2.66 -7.07 18.86
C GLU A 273 -2.66 -8.26 19.83
N GLN A 274 -3.64 -9.17 19.67
CA GLN A 274 -3.86 -10.26 20.60
C GLN A 274 -3.47 -11.57 19.93
N MET A 275 -2.49 -12.19 20.60
CA MET A 275 -2.01 -13.56 20.47
C MET A 275 -1.14 -13.81 19.23
N SER A 276 0.18 -13.63 19.36
CA SER A 276 1.06 -14.68 18.86
C SER A 276 0.71 -15.95 19.66
N ARG A 277 0.46 -17.04 18.96
CA ARG A 277 0.40 -18.38 19.57
C ARG A 277 1.77 -19.02 19.46
#